data_AF-A0A932P7F6-F1
#
_entry.id   AF-A0A932P7F6-F1
#
_cell.length_a   1.000
_cell.length_b   1.000
_cell.length_c   1.000
_cell.angle_alpha   90.00
_cell.angle_beta   90.00
_cell.angle_gamma   90.00
#
_symmetry.space_group_name_H-M   'P 1'
#
loop_
_entity.id
_entity.type
_entity.pdbx_description
1 polymer ?
#
loop_
_entity_poly.entity_id
_entity_poly.type
_entity_poly.pdbx_seq_one_letter_code
_entity_poly.pdbx_strand_id
1 'polypeptide(L)' 'MSNVETSPEEYRPERKAEFLLSNAVSESDYQAAQDEVRRMGLDPATIAHYRHPRD' A
#
# COMPACT_ATOMS: atom_id res chain seq x y z
N MET A 1 -6.20 1.04 36.01
CA MET A 1 -5.36 1.33 34.84
C MET A 1 -6.16 0.93 33.63
N SER A 2 -6.57 1.92 32.84
CA SER A 2 -7.45 1.74 31.68
C SER A 2 -6.73 0.90 30.64
N ASN A 3 -7.21 -0.32 30.39
CA ASN A 3 -6.80 -1.08 29.22
C ASN A 3 -7.31 -0.29 28.01
N VAL A 4 -6.40 0.40 27.33
CA VAL A 4 -6.68 0.95 26.00
C VAL A 4 -6.88 -0.27 25.11
N GLU A 5 -8.14 -0.63 24.86
CA GLU A 5 -8.51 -1.54 23.78
C GLU A 5 -8.25 -0.77 22.48
N THR A 6 -7.00 -0.80 22.03
CA THR A 6 -6.66 -0.44 20.66
C THR A 6 -7.31 -1.50 19.78
N SER A 7 -8.55 -1.24 19.37
CA SER A 7 -9.17 -1.94 18.25
C SER A 7 -8.13 -1.94 17.14
N PRO A 8 -7.65 -3.09 16.65
CA PRO A 8 -6.72 -3.09 15.54
C PRO A 8 -7.49 -2.41 14.42
N GLU A 9 -7.09 -1.19 14.05
CA GLU A 9 -7.50 -0.61 12.79
C GLU A 9 -7.16 -1.69 11.77
N GLU A 10 -8.19 -2.36 11.25
CA GLU A 10 -8.02 -3.59 10.48
C GLU A 10 -6.90 -3.35 9.49
N TYR A 11 -5.81 -4.12 9.61
CA TYR A 11 -4.67 -4.01 8.72
C TYR A 11 -5.10 -4.58 7.37
N ARG A 12 -5.95 -3.82 6.69
CA ARG A 12 -6.56 -4.17 5.43
C ARG A 12 -5.43 -4.30 4.43
N PRO A 13 -5.28 -5.47 3.78
CA PRO A 13 -4.28 -5.67 2.74
C PRO A 13 -4.23 -4.51 1.73
N GLU A 14 -5.37 -3.89 1.45
CA GLU A 14 -5.53 -2.72 0.58
C GLU A 14 -4.80 -1.48 1.11
N ARG A 15 -4.77 -1.25 2.43
CA ARG A 15 -4.07 -0.10 3.02
C ARG A 15 -2.55 -0.28 2.98
N LYS A 16 -2.08 -1.53 3.12
CA LYS A 16 -0.67 -1.85 2.86
C LYS A 16 -0.33 -1.66 1.38
N ALA A 17 -1.22 -2.07 0.47
CA ALA A 17 -1.03 -1.86 -0.97
C ALA A 17 -0.98 -0.36 -1.33
N GLU A 18 -1.90 0.45 -0.79
CA GLU A 18 -1.91 1.90 -0.96
C GLU A 18 -0.59 2.53 -0.51
N PHE A 19 -0.08 2.10 0.66
CA PHE A 19 1.20 2.59 1.18
C PHE A 19 2.37 2.23 0.27
N LEU A 20 2.47 0.97 -0.18
CA LEU A 20 3.53 0.52 -1.08
C LEU A 20 3.53 1.32 -2.39
N LEU A 21 2.35 1.51 -2.99
CA LEU A 21 2.21 2.21 -4.27
C LEU A 21 2.47 3.71 -4.12
N SER A 22 2.02 4.35 -3.03
CA SER A 22 2.16 5.79 -2.82
C SER A 22 3.56 6.23 -2.43
N ASN A 23 4.37 5.34 -1.85
CA ASN A 23 5.74 5.65 -1.42
C ASN A 23 6.81 5.28 -2.47
N ALA A 24 6.42 4.79 -3.64
CA ALA A 24 7.34 4.54 -4.73
C ALA A 24 7.87 5.87 -5.30
N VAL A 25 9.19 6.11 -5.18
CA VAL A 25 9.83 7.35 -5.62
C VAL A 25 10.40 7.27 -7.04
N SER A 26 10.62 6.06 -7.55
CA SER A 26 11.05 5.82 -8.93
C SER A 26 10.09 4.90 -9.67
N GLU A 27 10.20 4.85 -11.01
CA GLU A 27 9.42 3.90 -11.80
C GLU A 27 9.78 2.44 -11.45
N SER A 28 11.06 2.17 -11.12
CA SER A 28 11.50 0.84 -10.68
C SER A 28 10.88 0.45 -9.35
N ASP A 29 10.81 1.39 -8.39
CA ASP A 29 10.14 1.16 -7.11
C ASP A 29 8.65 0.93 -7.30
N TYR A 30 8.03 1.67 -8.22
CA TYR A 30 6.61 1.54 -8.52
C TYR A 30 6.28 0.17 -9.14
N GLN A 31 7.13 -0.33 -10.04
CA GLN A 31 6.99 -1.68 -10.60
C GLN A 31 7.12 -2.75 -9.50
N ALA A 32 8.13 -2.64 -8.64
CA ALA A 32 8.31 -3.55 -7.51
C ALA A 32 7.11 -3.53 -6.54
N ALA A 33 6.56 -2.33 -6.27
CA ALA A 33 5.37 -2.16 -5.45
C ALA A 33 4.15 -2.85 -6.08
N GLN A 34 3.93 -2.69 -7.39
CA GLN A 34 2.84 -3.39 -8.07
C GLN A 34 2.97 -4.92 -7.96
N ASP A 35 4.18 -5.46 -8.07
CA ASP A 35 4.40 -6.90 -7.96
C ASP A 35 4.17 -7.43 -6.53
N GLU A 36 4.51 -6.64 -5.50
CA GLU A 36 4.14 -6.96 -4.12
C GLU A 36 2.62 -6.96 -3.93
N VAL A 37 1.92 -5.95 -4.45
CA VAL A 37 0.45 -5.88 -4.38
C VAL A 37 -0.21 -7.08 -5.07
N ARG A 38 0.30 -7.48 -6.26
CA ARG A 38 -0.16 -8.70 -6.96
C ARG A 38 0.12 -9.96 -6.15
N ARG A 39 1.29 -10.07 -5.51
CA ARG A 39 1.63 -11.21 -4.64
C ARG A 39 0.76 -11.29 -3.39
N MET A 40 0.22 -10.17 -2.93
CA MET A 40 -0.79 -10.11 -1.87
C MET A 40 -2.21 -10.51 -2.35
N GLY A 41 -2.39 -10.79 -3.64
CA GLY A 41 -3.69 -11.17 -4.23
C GLY A 41 -4.60 -9.99 -4.55
N LEU A 42 -4.04 -8.77 -4.59
CA LEU A 42 -4.78 -7.54 -4.89
C LEU A 42 -4.44 -7.04 -6.30
N ASP A 43 -5.37 -6.30 -6.89
CA ASP A 43 -5.11 -5.61 -8.16
C ASP A 43 -4.63 -4.18 -7.88
N PRO A 44 -3.35 -3.84 -8.17
CA PRO A 44 -2.83 -2.49 -7.95
C PRO A 44 -3.58 -1.41 -8.74
N ALA A 45 -4.28 -1.75 -9.82
CA ALA A 45 -5.11 -0.80 -10.57
C ALA A 45 -6.40 -0.41 -9.83
N THR A 46 -6.85 -1.21 -8.87
CA THR A 46 -8.07 -0.96 -8.07
C THR A 46 -7.79 -0.17 -6.79
N ILE A 47 -6.52 -0.08 -6.39
CA ILE A 47 -6.08 0.62 -5.19
C ILE A 47 -5.92 2.11 -5.50
N ALA A 48 -6.62 2.99 -4.77
CA ALA A 48 -6.36 4.42 -4.85
C ALA A 48 -4.99 4.73 -4.24
N HIS A 49 -4.10 5.39 -4.99
CA HIS A 49 -2.77 5.75 -4.52
C HIS A 49 -2.26 7.01 -5.24
N TYR A 50 -1.33 7.71 -4.59
CA TYR A 50 -0.60 8.82 -5.21
C TYR A 50 0.52 8.27 -6.08
N ARG A 51 0.78 8.89 -7.24
CA ARG A 51 1.93 8.55 -8.08
C ARG A 51 2.81 9.78 -8.24
N HIS A 52 4.06 9.67 -7.83
CA HIS A 52 5.04 10.72 -8.08
C HIS A 52 5.22 10.92 -9.59
N PRO A 53 5.28 12.17 -10.08
CA PRO A 53 5.66 12.44 -11.45
C PRO A 53 7.05 11.84 -11.69
N ARG A 54 7.22 11.18 -12.84
CA ARG A 54 8.50 10.55 -13.21
C ARG A 54 9.59 11.62 -13.26
N ASP A 55 10.71 11.38 -12.58
CA ASP A 55 11.97 12.07 -12.83
C ASP A 55 12.51 11.76 -14.23
#